data_AF-A0A2D6U3J8-F1
#
_entry.id   AF-A0A2D6U3J8-F1
#
_cell.length_a   1.000
_cell.length_b   1.000
_cell.length_c   1.000
_cell.angle_alpha   90.00
_cell.angle_beta   90.00
_cell.angle_gamma   90.00
#
_symmetry.space_group_name_H-M   'P 1'
#
loop_
_entity.id
_entity.type
_entity.pdbx_description
1 polymer ?
#
loop_
_entity_poly.entity_id
_entity_poly.type
_entity_poly.pdbx_seq_one_letter_code
_entity_poly.pdbx_strand_id
1 'polypeptide(L)'
;MTVDSVDIFGSDQVGIHLAAIGNYVFHPPELTEPVKEKIDNVLGLESVELSIGGSNLIGALLCGNSKGMAVADIATESDIDLLTSYGDVVVMEGGVNTAGNLLLANETGVVASPSIPEEGLEIIAQVMQVDVVATTIAGQDVVGSLAVTNDQGILLHPDVTPEEVIVIEEVMKVPPMVGTACFGSPYVGAGICASNEGAIAGTETTGPEMNRIEDALGYL
;
A
#
# COMPACT_ATOMS: atom_id res chain seq x y z
N MET A 1 0.68 19.34 7.76
CA MET A 1 1.97 18.62 7.71
C MET A 1 1.75 17.51 6.70
N THR A 2 2.69 17.28 5.79
CA THR A 2 2.54 16.30 4.71
C THR A 2 2.75 14.87 5.22
N VAL A 3 3.52 14.68 6.30
CA VAL A 3 3.62 13.39 6.99
C VAL A 3 3.23 13.54 8.46
N ASP A 4 2.37 12.66 8.98
CA ASP A 4 1.97 12.64 10.38
C ASP A 4 1.86 11.19 10.90
N SER A 5 1.72 11.00 12.21
CA SER A 5 1.63 9.67 12.81
C SER A 5 0.31 9.39 13.52
N VAL A 6 -0.12 8.13 13.52
CA VAL A 6 -1.32 7.70 14.24
C VAL A 6 -1.14 6.30 14.81
N ASP A 7 -1.85 6.03 15.91
CA ASP A 7 -2.01 4.69 16.48
C ASP A 7 -3.37 4.15 16.02
N ILE A 8 -3.36 2.96 15.42
CA ILE A 8 -4.59 2.25 15.06
C ILE A 8 -4.64 0.97 15.88
N PHE A 9 -5.63 0.90 16.78
CA PHE A 9 -5.87 -0.25 17.66
C PHE A 9 -4.68 -0.67 18.54
N GLY A 10 -3.84 0.28 18.96
CA GLY A 10 -2.65 0.00 19.76
C GLY A 10 -1.47 -0.53 18.94
N SER A 11 -1.45 -0.27 17.63
CA SER A 11 -0.44 -0.73 16.69
C SER A 11 0.14 0.42 15.86
N ASP A 12 1.47 0.39 15.70
CA ASP A 12 2.21 1.27 14.80
C ASP A 12 2.20 0.79 13.33
N GLN A 13 1.55 -0.34 13.05
CA GLN A 13 1.46 -0.89 11.70
C GLN A 13 0.24 -0.33 10.95
N VAL A 14 0.21 0.98 10.75
CA VAL A 14 -0.95 1.68 10.17
C VAL A 14 -1.23 1.26 8.73
N GLY A 15 -0.20 0.90 7.96
CA GLY A 15 -0.33 0.43 6.57
C GLY A 15 -0.99 -0.95 6.45
N ILE A 16 -1.08 -1.72 7.55
CA ILE A 16 -1.87 -2.96 7.58
C ILE A 16 -3.37 -2.65 7.63
N HIS A 17 -3.76 -1.51 8.19
CA HIS A 17 -5.16 -1.14 8.41
C HIS A 17 -5.71 -0.20 7.35
N LEU A 18 -4.87 0.55 6.64
CA LEU A 18 -5.29 1.56 5.68
C LEU A 18 -4.84 1.17 4.26
N ALA A 19 -5.73 1.34 3.28
CA ALA A 19 -5.38 1.21 1.86
C ALA A 19 -5.73 2.50 1.12
N ALA A 20 -4.73 3.22 0.60
CA ALA A 20 -4.93 4.37 -0.27
C ALA A 20 -4.95 3.91 -1.73
N ILE A 21 -6.08 4.11 -2.41
CA ILE A 21 -6.31 3.64 -3.79
C ILE A 21 -7.06 4.73 -4.56
N GLY A 22 -6.43 5.27 -5.60
CA GLY A 22 -6.98 6.38 -6.38
C GLY A 22 -7.32 7.58 -5.49
N ASN A 23 -8.60 7.96 -5.44
CA ASN A 23 -9.07 9.10 -4.64
C ASN A 23 -9.61 8.71 -3.25
N TYR A 24 -9.42 7.46 -2.82
CA TYR A 24 -10.06 6.91 -1.63
C TYR A 24 -9.04 6.34 -0.65
N VAL A 25 -9.33 6.48 0.65
CA VAL A 25 -8.68 5.71 1.71
C VAL A 25 -9.69 4.76 2.32
N PHE A 26 -9.44 3.47 2.15
CA PHE A 26 -10.24 2.42 2.79
C PHE A 26 -9.71 2.15 4.19
N HIS A 27 -10.62 2.10 5.16
CA HIS A 27 -10.27 1.95 6.56
C HIS A 27 -11.31 1.12 7.34
N PRO A 28 -10.96 0.57 8.51
CA PRO A 28 -11.89 -0.19 9.33
C PRO A 28 -13.02 0.69 9.90
N PRO A 29 -14.26 0.18 10.04
CA PRO A 29 -15.37 0.94 10.60
C PRO A 29 -15.17 1.34 12.08
N GLU A 30 -14.27 0.66 12.79
CA GLU A 30 -14.03 0.89 14.21
C GLU A 30 -13.11 2.09 14.51
N LEU A 31 -12.62 2.81 13.48
CA LEU A 31 -11.81 4.00 13.68
C LEU A 31 -12.61 5.15 14.31
N THR A 32 -12.02 5.79 15.32
CA THR A 32 -12.63 6.95 15.99
C THR A 32 -12.61 8.19 15.10
N GLU A 33 -13.58 9.10 15.27
CA GLU A 33 -13.67 10.34 14.48
C GLU A 33 -12.37 11.17 14.45
N PRO A 34 -11.66 11.39 15.59
CA PRO A 34 -10.41 12.15 15.57
C PRO A 34 -9.31 11.48 14.74
N VAL A 35 -9.30 10.14 14.67
CA VAL A 35 -8.35 9.39 13.85
C VAL A 35 -8.72 9.52 12.37
N LYS A 36 -10.00 9.40 12.02
CA LYS A 36 -10.49 9.59 10.64
C LYS A 36 -10.21 10.99 10.12
N GLU A 37 -10.57 12.03 10.88
CA GLU A 37 -10.27 13.43 10.51
C GLU A 37 -8.77 13.64 10.27
N LYS A 38 -7.91 13.01 11.08
CA LYS A 38 -6.47 13.10 10.89
C LYS A 38 -6.01 12.43 9.59
N ILE A 39 -6.49 11.22 9.31
CA ILE A 39 -6.18 10.48 8.08
C ILE A 39 -6.62 11.28 6.84
N ASP A 40 -7.87 11.76 6.82
CA ASP A 40 -8.43 12.51 5.69
C ASP A 40 -7.65 13.80 5.42
N ASN A 41 -7.31 14.55 6.47
CA ASN A 41 -6.59 15.81 6.34
C ASN A 41 -5.15 15.63 5.83
N VAL A 42 -4.49 14.51 6.16
CA VAL A 42 -3.10 14.24 5.76
C VAL A 42 -3.04 13.59 4.39
N LEU A 43 -3.86 12.58 4.12
CA LEU A 43 -3.85 11.88 2.84
C LEU A 43 -4.59 12.66 1.74
N GLY A 44 -5.51 13.56 2.09
CA GLY A 44 -6.29 14.30 1.09
C GLY A 44 -7.20 13.42 0.24
N LEU A 45 -7.60 12.25 0.77
CA LEU A 45 -8.46 11.26 0.11
C LEU A 45 -9.84 11.19 0.78
N GLU A 46 -10.84 10.68 0.06
CA GLU A 46 -12.17 10.41 0.62
C GLU A 46 -12.16 9.09 1.43
N SER A 47 -12.60 9.15 2.68
CA SER A 47 -12.67 7.99 3.56
C SER A 47 -13.80 7.03 3.21
N VAL A 48 -13.49 5.73 3.18
CA VAL A 48 -14.44 4.64 2.96
C VAL A 48 -14.32 3.59 4.06
N GLU A 49 -15.40 3.41 4.81
CA GLU A 49 -15.50 2.35 5.82
C GLU A 49 -15.64 0.98 5.15
N LEU A 50 -14.73 0.06 5.45
CA LEU A 50 -14.68 -1.28 4.86
C LEU A 50 -14.19 -2.32 5.87
N SER A 51 -14.80 -3.50 5.83
CA SER A 51 -14.22 -4.75 6.35
C SER A 51 -14.04 -5.72 5.20
N ILE A 52 -13.02 -6.57 5.21
CA ILE A 52 -12.82 -7.60 4.16
C ILE A 52 -12.88 -8.97 4.83
N GLY A 53 -13.93 -9.75 4.55
CA GLY A 53 -14.12 -11.05 5.20
C GLY A 53 -14.35 -10.93 6.71
N GLY A 54 -14.84 -9.77 7.18
CA GLY A 54 -14.92 -9.43 8.61
C GLY A 54 -13.58 -9.06 9.27
N SER A 55 -12.50 -8.92 8.48
CA SER A 55 -11.20 -8.45 8.94
C SER A 55 -11.08 -6.93 8.90
N ASN A 56 -10.32 -6.36 9.84
CA ASN A 56 -9.92 -4.95 9.88
C ASN A 56 -8.52 -4.70 9.29
N LEU A 57 -7.92 -5.69 8.63
CA LEU A 57 -6.59 -5.62 8.03
C LEU A 57 -6.67 -5.17 6.57
N ILE A 58 -7.29 -4.02 6.32
CA ILE A 58 -7.66 -3.59 4.97
C ILE A 58 -6.43 -3.40 4.08
N GLY A 59 -5.42 -2.69 4.56
CA GLY A 59 -4.17 -2.46 3.84
C GLY A 59 -3.34 -3.71 3.58
N ALA A 60 -3.54 -4.79 4.35
CA ALA A 60 -2.93 -6.09 4.04
C ALA A 60 -3.70 -6.91 3.00
N LEU A 61 -5.01 -6.63 2.83
CA LEU A 61 -5.92 -7.44 2.03
C LEU A 61 -6.35 -6.77 0.72
N LEU A 62 -6.03 -5.49 0.52
CA LEU A 62 -6.45 -4.67 -0.61
C LEU A 62 -5.26 -3.85 -1.16
N CYS A 63 -5.09 -3.83 -2.48
CA CYS A 63 -4.10 -3.00 -3.17
C CYS A 63 -4.62 -2.61 -4.56
N GLY A 64 -4.30 -1.41 -5.04
CA GLY A 64 -4.72 -0.99 -6.38
C GLY A 64 -4.34 0.43 -6.72
N ASN A 65 -4.89 0.90 -7.83
CA ASN A 65 -4.78 2.27 -8.31
C ASN A 65 -6.17 2.79 -8.72
N SER A 66 -6.26 3.95 -9.37
CA SER A 66 -7.53 4.56 -9.80
C SER A 66 -8.31 3.76 -10.85
N LYS A 67 -7.74 2.69 -11.43
CA LYS A 67 -8.36 1.87 -12.49
C LYS A 67 -8.96 0.60 -11.95
N GLY A 68 -8.31 -0.01 -10.96
CA GLY A 68 -8.77 -1.24 -10.37
C GLY A 68 -7.93 -1.66 -9.17
N MET A 69 -8.40 -2.71 -8.52
CA MET A 69 -7.84 -3.21 -7.27
C MET A 69 -7.88 -4.74 -7.20
N ALA A 70 -6.92 -5.28 -6.46
CA ALA A 70 -6.85 -6.68 -6.09
C ALA A 70 -7.25 -6.83 -4.63
N VAL A 71 -8.06 -7.85 -4.34
CA VAL A 71 -8.52 -8.18 -2.98
C VAL A 71 -8.26 -9.65 -2.66
N ALA A 72 -7.98 -9.95 -1.39
CA ALA A 72 -7.84 -11.31 -0.88
C ALA A 72 -9.14 -12.15 -1.03
N ASP A 73 -9.02 -13.46 -1.21
CA ASP A 73 -10.17 -14.37 -1.37
C ASP A 73 -11.05 -14.55 -0.11
N ILE A 74 -10.62 -14.01 1.03
CA ILE A 74 -11.45 -13.94 2.24
C ILE A 74 -12.60 -12.93 2.07
N ALA A 75 -12.53 -12.04 1.07
CA ALA A 75 -13.59 -11.11 0.73
C ALA A 75 -14.91 -11.83 0.46
N THR A 76 -15.97 -11.38 1.12
CA THR A 76 -17.33 -11.85 0.87
C THR A 76 -17.91 -11.21 -0.40
N GLU A 77 -18.99 -11.78 -0.93
CA GLU A 77 -19.72 -11.17 -2.06
C GLU A 77 -20.11 -9.71 -1.76
N SER A 78 -20.53 -9.40 -0.53
CA SER A 78 -20.85 -8.02 -0.13
C SER A 78 -19.65 -7.09 -0.09
N ASP A 79 -18.46 -7.59 0.27
CA ASP A 79 -17.24 -6.78 0.27
C ASP A 79 -16.85 -6.44 -1.18
N ILE A 80 -16.95 -7.43 -2.08
CA ILE A 80 -16.68 -7.26 -3.51
C ILE A 80 -17.70 -6.29 -4.13
N ASP A 81 -19.00 -6.46 -3.85
CA ASP A 81 -20.05 -5.57 -4.34
C ASP A 81 -19.78 -4.11 -3.93
N LEU A 82 -19.33 -3.87 -2.69
CA LEU A 82 -18.94 -2.53 -2.26
C LEU A 82 -17.72 -2.01 -3.04
N LEU A 83 -16.65 -2.81 -3.13
CA LEU A 83 -15.41 -2.43 -3.82
C LEU A 83 -15.64 -2.09 -5.30
N THR A 84 -16.56 -2.79 -5.98
CA THR A 84 -16.91 -2.51 -7.39
C THR A 84 -17.54 -1.13 -7.61
N SER A 85 -17.98 -0.44 -6.55
CA SER A 85 -18.41 0.96 -6.63
C SER A 85 -17.24 1.94 -6.80
N TYR A 86 -16.01 1.50 -6.56
CA TYR A 86 -14.80 2.31 -6.54
C TYR A 86 -13.78 1.93 -7.63
N GLY A 87 -13.92 0.77 -8.28
CA GLY A 87 -13.07 0.33 -9.38
C GLY A 87 -13.32 -1.12 -9.78
N ASP A 88 -12.66 -1.58 -10.85
CA ASP A 88 -12.69 -3.00 -11.21
C ASP A 88 -11.94 -3.82 -10.16
N VAL A 89 -12.49 -4.98 -9.78
CA VAL A 89 -11.95 -5.81 -8.68
C VAL A 89 -11.52 -7.18 -9.21
N VAL A 90 -10.29 -7.58 -8.90
CA VAL A 90 -9.82 -8.97 -9.02
C VAL A 90 -9.69 -9.61 -7.65
N VAL A 91 -10.20 -10.83 -7.50
CA VAL A 91 -10.01 -11.65 -6.30
C VAL A 91 -8.78 -12.53 -6.47
N MET A 92 -7.83 -12.44 -5.54
CA MET A 92 -6.63 -13.26 -5.53
C MET A 92 -6.91 -14.63 -4.90
N GLU A 93 -7.18 -15.63 -5.75
CA GLU A 93 -7.38 -17.01 -5.31
C GLU A 93 -6.05 -17.71 -4.99
N GLY A 94 -5.96 -18.46 -3.88
CA GLY A 94 -4.83 -19.35 -3.59
C GLY A 94 -4.37 -19.37 -2.13
N GLY A 95 -3.39 -20.23 -1.81
CA GLY A 95 -2.96 -20.49 -0.42
C GLY A 95 -2.17 -19.37 0.28
N VAL A 96 -1.74 -18.33 -0.44
CA VAL A 96 -1.09 -17.12 0.10
C VAL A 96 -1.66 -15.92 -0.68
N ASN A 97 -2.57 -15.16 -0.07
CA ASN A 97 -3.47 -14.27 -0.81
C ASN A 97 -3.71 -12.90 -0.15
N THR A 98 -2.68 -12.32 0.47
CA THR A 98 -2.77 -10.97 1.06
C THR A 98 -2.40 -9.92 0.02
N ALA A 99 -3.37 -9.44 -0.76
CA ALA A 99 -3.12 -8.54 -1.90
C ALA A 99 -2.23 -7.34 -1.55
N GLY A 100 -2.48 -6.70 -0.41
CA GLY A 100 -1.68 -5.58 0.08
C GLY A 100 -0.26 -5.92 0.54
N ASN A 101 0.00 -7.17 0.93
CA ASN A 101 1.38 -7.61 1.21
C ASN A 101 2.13 -8.04 -0.04
N LEU A 102 1.41 -8.47 -1.07
CA LEU A 102 1.98 -9.09 -2.27
C LEU A 102 2.08 -8.13 -3.47
N LEU A 103 1.52 -6.92 -3.36
CA LEU A 103 1.49 -5.93 -4.43
C LEU A 103 1.91 -4.56 -3.89
N LEU A 104 2.64 -3.81 -4.72
CA LEU A 104 2.92 -2.40 -4.56
C LEU A 104 2.48 -1.72 -5.87
N ALA A 105 1.51 -0.81 -5.80
CA ALA A 105 0.87 -0.24 -6.98
C ALA A 105 0.88 1.30 -6.92
N ASN A 106 1.09 1.92 -8.08
CA ASN A 106 0.79 3.34 -8.32
C ASN A 106 0.03 3.51 -9.64
N GLU A 107 -0.19 4.74 -10.10
CA GLU A 107 -0.93 5.00 -11.33
C GLU A 107 -0.20 4.59 -12.62
N THR A 108 1.06 4.16 -12.54
CA THR A 108 1.90 3.85 -13.71
C THR A 108 2.39 2.41 -13.78
N GLY A 109 2.45 1.70 -12.66
CA GLY A 109 3.00 0.34 -12.60
C GLY A 109 2.63 -0.40 -11.33
N VAL A 110 2.88 -1.71 -11.37
CA VAL A 110 2.74 -2.61 -10.22
C VAL A 110 3.98 -3.47 -10.07
N VAL A 111 4.51 -3.52 -8.86
CA VAL A 111 5.46 -4.55 -8.43
C VAL A 111 4.69 -5.64 -7.70
N ALA A 112 4.83 -6.86 -8.17
CA ALA A 112 4.13 -8.02 -7.66
C ALA A 112 5.10 -9.06 -7.06
N SER A 113 4.61 -9.79 -6.07
CA SER A 113 5.31 -10.94 -5.51
C SER A 113 5.59 -11.99 -6.59
N PRO A 114 6.79 -12.61 -6.62
CA PRO A 114 7.08 -13.75 -7.48
C PRO A 114 6.25 -15.00 -7.14
N SER A 115 5.56 -15.01 -5.99
CA SER A 115 4.64 -16.08 -5.60
C SER A 115 3.33 -16.06 -6.39
N ILE A 116 3.03 -14.96 -7.10
CA ILE A 116 1.81 -14.84 -7.92
C ILE A 116 2.08 -15.50 -9.28
N PRO A 117 1.22 -16.43 -9.74
CA PRO A 117 1.39 -17.09 -11.04
C PRO A 117 1.24 -16.09 -12.20
N GLU A 118 1.87 -16.40 -13.34
CA GLU A 118 1.85 -15.55 -14.55
C GLU A 118 0.42 -15.16 -14.98
N GLU A 119 -0.52 -16.11 -14.96
CA GLU A 119 -1.93 -15.84 -15.25
C GLU A 119 -2.53 -14.79 -14.30
N GLY A 120 -2.14 -14.79 -13.02
CA GLY A 120 -2.56 -13.79 -12.04
C GLY A 120 -1.98 -12.40 -12.34
N LEU A 121 -0.70 -12.35 -12.76
CA LEU A 121 -0.06 -11.10 -13.16
C LEU A 121 -0.75 -10.47 -14.39
N GLU A 122 -1.12 -11.28 -15.37
CA GLU A 122 -1.86 -10.81 -16.56
C GLU A 122 -3.22 -10.21 -16.21
N ILE A 123 -3.95 -10.84 -15.28
CA ILE A 123 -5.24 -10.32 -14.82
C ILE A 123 -5.06 -9.00 -14.06
N ILE A 124 -4.07 -8.92 -13.17
CA ILE A 124 -3.75 -7.69 -12.43
C ILE A 124 -3.41 -6.55 -13.40
N ALA A 125 -2.61 -6.82 -14.43
CA ALA A 125 -2.25 -5.85 -15.46
C ALA A 125 -3.49 -5.33 -16.21
N GLN A 126 -4.43 -6.22 -16.52
CA GLN A 126 -5.67 -5.84 -17.20
C GLN A 126 -6.59 -4.99 -16.32
N VAL A 127 -6.75 -5.37 -15.05
CA VAL A 127 -7.63 -4.68 -14.09
C VAL A 127 -7.08 -3.31 -13.70
N MET A 128 -5.79 -3.22 -13.38
CA MET A 128 -5.13 -1.97 -12.98
C MET A 128 -4.67 -1.13 -14.17
N GLN A 129 -4.77 -1.66 -15.40
CA GLN A 129 -4.42 -0.99 -16.67
C GLN A 129 -3.01 -0.39 -16.71
N VAL A 130 -2.05 -1.10 -16.11
CA VAL A 130 -0.63 -0.71 -16.00
C VAL A 130 0.26 -1.92 -16.20
N ASP A 131 1.55 -1.66 -16.45
CA ASP A 131 2.55 -2.73 -16.53
C ASP A 131 2.78 -3.36 -15.15
N VAL A 132 2.93 -4.68 -15.11
CA VAL A 132 3.18 -5.46 -13.89
C VAL A 132 4.50 -6.18 -14.03
N VAL A 133 5.36 -6.11 -13.00
CA VAL A 133 6.58 -6.89 -12.92
C VAL A 133 6.61 -7.71 -11.64
N ALA A 134 7.05 -8.97 -11.75
CA ALA A 134 7.28 -9.82 -10.58
C ALA A 134 8.75 -9.75 -10.16
N THR A 135 9.02 -9.31 -8.93
CA THR A 135 10.36 -9.28 -8.33
C THR A 135 10.27 -9.32 -6.81
N THR A 136 11.38 -9.59 -6.14
CA THR A 136 11.50 -9.47 -4.69
C THR A 136 11.88 -8.04 -4.27
N ILE A 137 11.76 -7.76 -2.97
CA ILE A 137 12.39 -6.61 -2.32
C ILE A 137 13.27 -7.13 -1.19
N ALA A 138 14.57 -6.86 -1.24
CA ALA A 138 15.54 -7.43 -0.30
C ALA A 138 15.47 -8.97 -0.22
N GLY A 139 15.21 -9.62 -1.37
CA GLY A 139 15.09 -11.07 -1.47
C GLY A 139 13.84 -11.68 -0.82
N GLN A 140 12.84 -10.86 -0.47
CA GLN A 140 11.57 -11.28 0.12
C GLN A 140 10.39 -11.05 -0.83
N ASP A 141 9.41 -11.95 -0.76
CA ASP A 141 8.24 -12.00 -1.66
C ASP A 141 7.11 -11.05 -1.21
N VAL A 142 7.13 -10.54 0.03
CA VAL A 142 6.09 -9.65 0.59
C VAL A 142 6.32 -8.18 0.21
N VAL A 143 6.40 -7.91 -1.09
CA VAL A 143 6.79 -6.61 -1.65
C VAL A 143 5.98 -5.43 -1.11
N GLY A 144 4.67 -5.60 -0.92
CA GLY A 144 3.79 -4.54 -0.39
C GLY A 144 3.98 -4.26 1.10
N SER A 145 4.53 -5.22 1.87
CA SER A 145 4.93 -4.96 3.26
C SER A 145 6.28 -4.23 3.35
N LEU A 146 7.09 -4.30 2.30
CA LEU A 146 8.49 -3.86 2.28
C LEU A 146 8.72 -2.55 1.55
N ALA A 147 7.66 -1.98 0.99
CA ALA A 147 7.71 -0.74 0.25
C ALA A 147 6.40 0.03 0.41
N VAL A 148 6.48 1.35 0.27
CA VAL A 148 5.33 2.24 0.12
C VAL A 148 5.61 3.19 -1.04
N THR A 149 4.59 3.49 -1.83
CA THR A 149 4.69 4.31 -3.04
C THR A 149 3.55 5.29 -3.12
N ASN A 150 3.77 6.37 -3.86
CA ASN A 150 2.74 7.17 -4.50
C ASN A 150 3.14 7.40 -5.98
N ASP A 151 2.56 8.40 -6.65
CA ASP A 151 2.89 8.71 -8.05
C ASP A 151 4.12 9.63 -8.20
N GLN A 152 4.81 9.93 -7.10
CA GLN A 152 5.95 10.85 -7.05
C GLN A 152 7.24 10.15 -6.61
N GLY A 153 7.16 9.07 -5.84
CA GLY A 153 8.32 8.33 -5.35
C GLY A 153 7.98 7.05 -4.60
N ILE A 154 9.02 6.30 -4.23
CA ILE A 154 8.92 5.05 -3.47
C ILE A 154 9.91 5.06 -2.30
N LEU A 155 9.44 4.61 -1.13
CA LEU A 155 10.31 4.23 -0.02
C LEU A 155 10.40 2.70 0.05
N LEU A 156 11.62 2.17 -0.08
CA LEU A 156 11.96 0.75 -0.09
C LEU A 156 12.67 0.32 1.20
N HIS A 157 12.58 -0.98 1.49
CA HIS A 157 13.40 -1.67 2.48
C HIS A 157 14.91 -1.31 2.35
N PRO A 158 15.66 -1.07 3.44
CA PRO A 158 17.06 -0.65 3.41
C PRO A 158 18.01 -1.57 2.64
N ASP A 159 17.78 -2.88 2.72
CA ASP A 159 18.62 -3.90 2.08
C ASP A 159 18.17 -4.29 0.66
N VAL A 160 17.33 -3.49 -0.01
CA VAL A 160 16.96 -3.74 -1.40
C VAL A 160 18.21 -3.74 -2.30
N THR A 161 18.27 -4.69 -3.24
CA THR A 161 19.44 -4.84 -4.12
C THR A 161 19.40 -3.85 -5.28
N PRO A 162 20.56 -3.44 -5.82
CA PRO A 162 20.59 -2.57 -7.00
C PRO A 162 19.84 -3.13 -8.21
N GLU A 163 19.84 -4.45 -8.39
CA GLU A 163 19.11 -5.13 -9.46
C GLU A 163 17.60 -5.02 -9.27
N GLU A 164 17.09 -5.24 -8.04
CA GLU A 164 15.67 -5.04 -7.72
C GLU A 164 15.25 -3.58 -7.94
N VAL A 165 16.08 -2.62 -7.50
CA VAL A 165 15.81 -1.18 -7.67
C VAL A 165 15.61 -0.80 -9.13
N ILE A 166 16.47 -1.30 -10.04
CA ILE A 166 16.37 -1.01 -11.48
C ILE A 166 15.02 -1.50 -12.03
N VAL A 167 14.61 -2.72 -11.67
CA VAL A 167 13.35 -3.32 -12.14
C VAL A 167 12.15 -2.56 -11.59
N ILE A 168 12.18 -2.19 -10.31
CA ILE A 168 11.12 -1.44 -9.63
C ILE A 168 10.96 -0.04 -10.23
N GLU A 169 12.06 0.71 -10.39
CA GLU A 169 12.04 2.04 -11.00
C GLU A 169 11.56 2.00 -12.45
N GLU A 170 11.97 0.97 -13.21
CA GLU A 170 11.54 0.80 -14.59
C GLU A 170 10.04 0.60 -14.71
N VAL A 171 9.37 -0.15 -13.83
CA VAL A 171 7.92 -0.35 -13.91
C VAL A 171 7.14 0.81 -13.28
N MET A 172 7.58 1.31 -12.12
CA MET A 172 6.83 2.28 -11.31
C MET A 172 7.04 3.74 -11.74
N LYS A 173 8.02 4.00 -12.62
CA LYS A 173 8.31 5.31 -13.24
C LYS A 173 8.54 6.47 -12.25
N VAL A 174 8.87 6.16 -11.00
CA VAL A 174 9.14 7.13 -9.94
C VAL A 174 10.43 6.78 -9.20
N PRO A 175 11.17 7.78 -8.67
CA PRO A 175 12.45 7.56 -8.04
C PRO A 175 12.33 6.75 -6.74
N PRO A 176 13.14 5.69 -6.55
CA PRO A 176 13.20 4.95 -5.31
C PRO A 176 14.20 5.56 -4.31
N MET A 177 13.85 5.51 -3.03
CA MET A 177 14.76 5.74 -1.91
C MET A 177 14.62 4.63 -0.88
N VAL A 178 15.60 4.53 0.03
CA VAL A 178 15.58 3.52 1.09
C VAL A 178 15.41 4.16 2.47
N GLY A 179 14.74 3.46 3.37
CA GLY A 179 14.60 3.91 4.75
C GLY A 179 13.81 2.96 5.63
N THR A 180 13.46 3.45 6.81
CA THR A 180 12.74 2.71 7.85
C THR A 180 11.59 3.55 8.37
N ALA A 181 10.67 2.89 9.08
CA ALA A 181 9.58 3.52 9.82
C ALA A 181 9.46 2.86 11.19
N CYS A 182 8.63 3.42 12.08
CA CYS A 182 8.27 2.79 13.36
C CYS A 182 9.50 2.28 14.14
N PHE A 183 10.44 3.19 14.42
CA PHE A 183 11.66 2.93 15.19
C PHE A 183 12.62 1.90 14.56
N GLY A 184 12.96 2.12 13.28
CA GLY A 184 13.94 1.31 12.56
C GLY A 184 13.37 0.04 11.94
N SER A 185 12.04 -0.12 11.90
CA SER A 185 11.40 -1.22 11.18
C SER A 185 11.62 -1.06 9.67
N PRO A 186 12.08 -2.11 8.98
CA PRO A 186 12.27 -2.06 7.55
C PRO A 186 10.99 -2.45 6.76
N TYR A 187 9.93 -2.84 7.46
CA TYR A 187 8.60 -3.13 6.90
C TYR A 187 7.82 -1.83 6.67
N VAL A 188 8.34 -0.97 5.79
CA VAL A 188 7.83 0.38 5.58
C VAL A 188 6.39 0.40 5.05
N GLY A 189 5.99 -0.56 4.22
CA GLY A 189 4.61 -0.66 3.74
C GLY A 189 3.62 -1.09 4.82
N ALA A 190 4.06 -1.85 5.82
CA ALA A 190 3.22 -2.17 6.98
C ALA A 190 3.10 -0.97 7.95
N GLY A 191 4.13 -0.13 8.02
CA GLY A 191 4.20 1.02 8.93
C GLY A 191 3.70 2.35 8.35
N ILE A 192 3.37 2.44 7.06
CA ILE A 192 3.02 3.69 6.37
C ILE A 192 1.86 3.45 5.39
N CYS A 193 0.93 4.40 5.31
CA CYS A 193 0.00 4.55 4.21
C CYS A 193 0.21 5.93 3.56
N ALA A 194 0.27 5.99 2.23
CA ALA A 194 0.66 7.19 1.49
C ALA A 194 -0.31 7.51 0.34
N SER A 195 -0.43 8.79 0.02
CA SER A 195 -1.10 9.31 -1.17
C SER A 195 -0.17 10.29 -1.90
N ASN A 196 -0.65 10.99 -2.93
CA ASN A 196 0.11 12.08 -3.54
C ASN A 196 0.16 13.36 -2.69
N GLU A 197 -0.69 13.49 -1.66
CA GLU A 197 -0.80 14.69 -0.83
C GLU A 197 -0.07 14.54 0.51
N GLY A 198 0.08 13.31 1.00
CA GLY A 198 0.75 13.06 2.26
C GLY A 198 0.80 11.59 2.69
N ALA A 199 1.40 11.34 3.85
CA ALA A 199 1.51 10.00 4.42
C ALA A 199 1.18 9.95 5.92
N ILE A 200 0.57 8.84 6.32
CA ILE A 200 0.32 8.49 7.71
C ILE A 200 1.25 7.34 8.09
N ALA A 201 2.05 7.52 9.15
CA ALA A 201 2.95 6.50 9.68
C ALA A 201 2.59 6.08 11.11
N GLY A 202 3.18 5.00 11.62
CA GLY A 202 3.03 4.60 13.03
C GLY A 202 3.62 5.62 14.00
N THR A 203 3.11 5.66 15.24
CA THR A 203 3.50 6.64 16.27
C THR A 203 4.95 6.54 16.73
N GLU A 204 5.55 5.36 16.63
CA GLU A 204 6.98 5.16 16.91
C GLU A 204 7.93 5.69 15.82
N THR A 205 7.40 6.16 14.68
CA THR A 205 8.23 6.72 13.60
C THR A 205 8.91 8.01 14.06
N THR A 206 10.23 8.03 13.97
CA THR A 206 11.07 9.12 14.49
C THR A 206 11.13 10.30 13.54
N GLY A 207 11.50 11.49 14.04
CA GLY A 207 11.65 12.69 13.19
C GLY A 207 12.57 12.51 11.97
N PRO A 208 13.75 11.87 12.10
CA PRO A 208 14.59 11.56 10.94
C PRO A 208 13.93 10.60 9.93
N GLU A 209 13.12 9.64 10.39
CA GLU A 209 12.35 8.75 9.52
C GLU A 209 11.23 9.50 8.80
N MET A 210 10.50 10.39 9.50
CA MET A 210 9.49 11.25 8.86
C MET A 210 10.09 12.10 7.73
N ASN A 211 11.25 12.73 7.96
CA ASN A 211 11.93 13.48 6.92
C ASN A 211 12.34 12.59 5.73
N ARG A 212 12.75 11.34 6.00
CA ARG A 212 13.08 10.37 4.95
C ARG A 212 11.86 9.98 4.13
N ILE A 213 10.69 9.83 4.77
CA ILE A 213 9.42 9.56 4.10
C ILE A 213 9.03 10.73 3.20
N GLU A 214 9.15 11.97 3.69
CA GLU A 214 8.89 13.19 2.90
C GLU A 214 9.78 13.28 1.65
N ASP A 215 11.09 13.04 1.80
CA ASP A 215 12.03 13.03 0.68
C ASP A 215 11.70 11.91 -0.34
N ALA A 216 11.42 10.71 0.15
CA ALA A 216 11.22 9.52 -0.68
C ALA A 216 9.91 9.54 -1.47
N LEU A 217 8.87 10.15 -0.92
CA LEU A 217 7.53 10.23 -1.52
C LEU A 217 7.26 11.57 -2.21
N GLY A 218 8.26 12.46 -2.31
CA GLY A 218 8.17 13.66 -3.13
C GLY A 218 7.30 14.79 -2.56
N TYR A 219 7.10 14.86 -1.24
CA TYR A 219 6.28 15.90 -0.61
C TYR A 219 6.97 17.26 -0.43
N LEU A 220 8.21 17.42 -0.90
CA LEU A 220 9.07 18.61 -0.74
C LEU A 220 9.46 19.26 -2.08
#